data_AF-A0A1H7Z6B3-F1
#
_entry.id   AF-A0A1H7Z6B3-F1
#
_cell.length_a   1.000
_cell.length_b   1.000
_cell.length_c   1.000
_cell.angle_alpha   90.00
_cell.angle_beta   90.00
_cell.angle_gamma   90.00
#
_symmetry.space_group_name_H-M   'P 1'
#
loop_
_entity.id
_entity.type
_entity.pdbx_description
1 polymer ?
#
loop_
_entity_poly.entity_id
_entity_poly.type
_entity_poly.pdbx_seq_one_letter_code
_entity_poly.pdbx_strand_id
1 'polypeptide(L)'
;MLLNLTDEQKNSVKITYNSNRFVVNIGKNDPILREYYSVDNMMKEFDENGIEKAEFDDRAHFMYEQRYEFRINHDRKESLH
;
A
#
# COMPACT_ATOMS: atom_id res chain seq x y z
N MET A 1 0.43 -9.36 -8.86
CA MET A 1 -0.53 -10.44 -9.23
C MET A 1 -1.83 -9.77 -9.62
N LEU A 2 -2.42 -10.12 -10.76
CA LEU A 2 -3.72 -9.56 -11.19
C LEU A 2 -4.86 -10.23 -10.42
N LEU A 3 -5.65 -9.42 -9.72
CA LEU A 3 -6.74 -9.82 -8.82
C LEU A 3 -8.13 -9.71 -9.49
N ASN A 4 -8.20 -9.23 -10.74
CA ASN A 4 -9.46 -9.01 -11.48
C ASN A 4 -10.51 -8.23 -10.68
N LEU A 5 -10.08 -7.13 -10.05
CA LEU A 5 -10.92 -6.31 -9.19
C LEU A 5 -12.02 -5.60 -9.96
N THR A 6 -13.20 -5.52 -9.34
CA THR A 6 -14.28 -4.64 -9.79
C THR A 6 -13.95 -3.17 -9.52
N ASP A 7 -14.67 -2.25 -10.17
CA ASP A 7 -14.49 -0.82 -9.94
C ASP A 7 -14.83 -0.42 -8.49
N GLU A 8 -15.80 -1.07 -7.85
CA GLU A 8 -16.11 -0.84 -6.44
C GLU A 8 -14.93 -1.21 -5.54
N GLN A 9 -14.31 -2.36 -5.80
CA GLN A 9 -13.17 -2.86 -5.06
C GLN A 9 -11.95 -1.94 -5.18
N LYS A 10 -11.65 -1.45 -6.39
CA LYS A 10 -10.57 -0.49 -6.63
C LYS A 10 -10.78 0.86 -5.95
N ASN A 11 -12.04 1.30 -5.84
CA ASN A 11 -12.40 2.58 -5.25
C ASN A 11 -12.60 2.54 -3.73
N SER A 12 -12.60 1.34 -3.13
CA SER A 12 -12.79 1.16 -1.69
C SER A 12 -11.66 0.34 -1.08
N VAL A 13 -10.46 0.91 -1.07
CA VAL A 13 -9.30 0.28 -0.45
C VAL A 13 -8.99 0.93 0.88
N LYS A 14 -8.90 0.13 1.94
CA LYS A 14 -8.55 0.57 3.30
C LYS A 14 -7.27 -0.10 3.78
N ILE A 15 -6.36 0.68 4.32
CA ILE A 15 -5.04 0.25 4.76
C ILE A 15 -4.91 0.51 6.25
N THR A 16 -4.59 -0.54 6.98
CA THR A 16 -4.27 -0.50 8.40
C THR A 16 -2.87 -1.05 8.63
N TYR A 17 -2.26 -0.74 9.77
CA TYR A 17 -0.95 -1.29 10.12
C TYR A 17 -1.01 -2.03 11.45
N ASN A 18 -0.84 -3.34 11.40
CA ASN A 18 -0.89 -4.21 12.56
C ASN A 18 0.41 -5.00 12.71
N SER A 19 0.89 -5.09 13.95
CA SER A 19 2.11 -5.79 14.37
C SER A 19 3.36 -5.25 13.68
N ASN A 20 3.57 -5.60 12.41
CA ASN A 20 4.72 -5.20 11.60
C ASN A 20 4.42 -5.19 10.08
N ARG A 21 3.15 -5.17 9.68
CA ARG A 21 2.74 -5.27 8.28
C ARG A 21 1.54 -4.37 7.98
N PHE A 22 1.47 -3.94 6.72
CA PHE A 22 0.29 -3.30 6.17
C PHE A 22 -0.77 -4.36 5.87
N VAL A 23 -1.99 -4.12 6.31
CA VAL A 23 -3.15 -4.96 6.06
C VAL A 23 -4.12 -4.15 5.22
N VAL A 24 -4.37 -4.62 4.00
CA VAL A 24 -5.17 -3.93 2.99
C VAL A 24 -6.46 -4.70 2.78
N ASN A 25 -7.58 -4.02 2.98
CA ASN A 25 -8.92 -4.51 2.65
C ASN A 25 -9.41 -3.83 1.37
N ILE A 26 -9.75 -4.60 0.35
CA ILE A 26 -10.13 -4.12 -0.97
C ILE A 26 -11.62 -4.45 -1.22
N GLY A 27 -12.49 -3.44 -1.27
CA GLY A 27 -13.93 -3.56 -1.40
C GLY A 27 -14.69 -3.51 -0.08
N LYS A 28 -16.00 -3.24 -0.12
CA LYS A 28 -16.88 -3.18 1.07
C LYS A 28 -17.71 -4.44 1.26
N ASN A 29 -18.32 -4.94 0.19
CA ASN A 29 -19.34 -5.98 0.26
C ASN A 29 -18.76 -7.41 0.16
N ASP A 30 -17.55 -7.54 -0.37
CA ASP A 30 -16.76 -8.78 -0.40
C ASP A 30 -15.26 -8.41 -0.40
N PRO A 31 -14.71 -8.08 0.79
CA PRO A 31 -13.37 -7.51 0.89
C PRO A 31 -12.31 -8.58 0.62
N ILE A 32 -11.39 -8.27 -0.30
CA ILE A 32 -10.16 -9.05 -0.47
C ILE A 32 -9.13 -8.53 0.54
N LEU A 33 -8.61 -9.42 1.38
CA LEU A 33 -7.57 -9.12 2.35
C LEU A 33 -6.18 -9.41 1.78
N ARG A 34 -5.27 -8.43 1.88
CA ARG A 34 -3.86 -8.57 1.50
C ARG A 34 -2.97 -8.08 2.62
N GLU A 35 -1.81 -8.70 2.77
CA GLU A 35 -0.83 -8.33 3.78
C GLU A 35 0.53 -8.05 3.15
N TYR A 36 1.18 -6.96 3.56
CA TYR A 36 2.45 -6.52 2.99
C TYR A 36 3.45 -6.15 4.08
N TYR A 37 4.62 -6.79 4.01
CA TYR A 37 5.79 -6.44 4.82
C TYR A 37 6.66 -5.35 4.17
N SER A 38 6.41 -5.03 2.89
CA SER A 38 7.11 -4.01 2.12
C SER A 38 6.12 -3.07 1.44
N VAL A 39 6.36 -1.76 1.55
CA VAL A 39 5.59 -0.74 0.84
C VAL A 39 5.80 -0.86 -0.68
N ASP A 40 6.96 -1.34 -1.15
CA ASP A 40 7.21 -1.48 -2.60
C ASP A 40 6.33 -2.56 -3.21
N ASN A 41 6.24 -3.70 -2.53
CA ASN A 41 5.39 -4.80 -2.98
C ASN A 41 3.91 -4.38 -2.96
N MET A 42 3.49 -3.61 -1.95
CA MET A 42 2.14 -3.06 -1.88
C MET A 42 1.85 -2.13 -3.06
N MET A 43 2.70 -1.13 -3.29
CA MET A 43 2.49 -0.13 -4.35
C MET A 43 2.60 -0.76 -5.75
N LYS A 44 3.51 -1.72 -5.95
CA LYS A 44 3.60 -2.48 -7.20
C LYS A 44 2.33 -3.25 -7.49
N GLU A 45 1.77 -3.95 -6.49
CA GLU A 45 0.52 -4.68 -6.69
C GLU A 45 -0.67 -3.73 -6.92
N PHE A 46 -0.66 -2.54 -6.32
CA PHE A 46 -1.67 -1.52 -6.57
C PHE A 46 -1.64 -1.04 -8.02
N ASP A 47 -0.45 -0.72 -8.54
CA ASP A 47 -0.24 -0.33 -9.94
C ASP A 47 -0.70 -1.43 -10.91
N GLU A 48 -0.27 -2.68 -10.67
CA GLU A 48 -0.65 -3.85 -11.48
C GLU A 48 -2.18 -4.10 -11.49
N ASN A 49 -2.91 -3.65 -10.46
CA ASN A 49 -4.35 -3.82 -10.32
C ASN A 49 -5.17 -2.54 -10.60
N GLY A 50 -4.51 -1.44 -10.98
CA GLY A 50 -5.16 -0.15 -11.21
C GLY A 50 -5.85 0.42 -9.96
N ILE A 51 -5.27 0.21 -8.78
CA ILE A 51 -5.71 0.83 -7.53
C ILE A 51 -5.03 2.19 -7.43
N GLU A 52 -5.78 3.26 -7.68
CA GLU A 52 -5.22 4.63 -7.69
C GLU A 52 -5.27 5.31 -6.32
N LYS A 53 -6.16 4.87 -5.43
CA LYS A 53 -6.43 5.53 -4.14
C LYS A 53 -6.72 4.50 -3.06
N ALA A 54 -6.27 4.83 -1.84
CA ALA A 54 -6.56 4.06 -0.65
C ALA A 54 -6.70 4.98 0.57
N GLU A 55 -7.57 4.61 1.50
CA GLU A 55 -7.76 5.26 2.79
C GLU A 55 -6.84 4.60 3.81
N PHE A 56 -6.00 5.38 4.47
CA PHE A 56 -5.11 4.91 5.54
C PHE A 56 -5.72 5.22 6.90
N ASP A 57 -5.60 4.31 7.87
CA ASP A 57 -5.70 4.71 9.27
C ASP A 57 -4.47 5.52 9.70
N ASP A 58 -4.59 6.27 10.79
CA ASP A 58 -3.53 7.16 11.27
C ASP A 58 -2.19 6.45 11.46
N ARG A 59 -2.22 5.20 11.94
CA ARG A 59 -1.02 4.41 12.21
C ARG A 59 -0.36 3.94 10.92
N ALA A 60 -1.15 3.49 9.95
CA ALA A 60 -0.69 3.06 8.65
C ALA A 60 -0.14 4.23 7.86
N HIS A 61 -0.79 5.40 7.93
CA HIS A 61 -0.31 6.61 7.30
C HIS A 61 1.07 6.99 7.84
N PHE A 62 1.22 7.07 9.17
CA PHE A 62 2.50 7.35 9.81
C PHE A 62 3.60 6.36 9.41
N MET A 63 3.30 5.06 9.40
CA MET A 63 4.28 4.03 9.02
C MET A 63 4.65 4.07 7.53
N TYR A 64 3.71 4.45 6.67
CA TYR A 64 3.94 4.64 5.24
C TYR A 64 4.89 5.82 5.01
N GLU A 65 4.61 6.98 5.62
CA GLU A 65 5.44 8.18 5.49
C GLU A 65 6.87 7.95 5.97
N GLN A 66 7.06 7.31 7.12
CA GLN A 66 8.39 6.97 7.63
C GLN A 66 9.19 6.16 6.60
N ARG A 67 8.60 5.10 6.05
CA ARG A 67 9.28 4.28 5.03
C ARG A 67 9.51 5.02 3.71
N TYR A 68 8.63 5.95 3.35
CA TYR A 68 8.79 6.78 2.16
C TYR A 68 9.95 7.77 2.31
N GLU A 69 10.05 8.44 3.45
CA GLU A 69 11.16 9.36 3.76
C GLU A 69 12.51 8.62 3.83
N PHE A 70 12.55 7.41 4.39
CA PHE A 70 13.77 6.58 4.37
C PHE A 70 14.23 6.27 2.95
N ARG A 71 13.31 6.04 2.00
CA ARG A 71 13.66 5.77 0.59
C ARG A 71 14.23 6.98 -0.11
N ILE A 72 13.57 8.14 0.00
CA ILE A 72 14.07 9.39 -0.62
C ILE A 72 15.51 9.67 -0.14
N ASN A 73 15.77 9.45 1.15
CA ASN A 73 17.09 9.67 1.72
C ASN A 73 18.13 8.61 1.32
N HIS A 74 17.71 7.38 1.01
CA HIS A 74 18.59 6.31 0.54
C HIS A 74 18.95 6.49 -0.94
N ASP A 75 17.96 6.73 -1.80
CA ASP A 75 18.15 6.87 -3.25
C ASP A 75 18.98 8.12 -3.59
N ARG A 76 18.83 9.21 -2.80
CA ARG A 76 19.66 10.41 -2.92
C ARG A 76 21.13 10.17 -2.58
N LYS A 77 21.45 9.21 -1.71
CA LYS A 77 22.83 8.88 -1.35
C LYS A 77 23.51 8.00 -2.39
N GLU A 78 22.77 7.11 -3.05
CA GLU A 78 23.31 6.28 -4.14
C GLU A 78 23.53 7.06 -5.45
N SER A 79 22.76 8.13 -5.69
CA SER A 79 22.92 8.98 -6.88
C SER A 79 24.02 10.05 -6.77
N LEU A 80 24.76 10.09 -5.65
CA LEU A 80 25.89 10.99 -5.40
C LEU A 80 27.27 10.28 -5.43
N HIS A 81 27.30 9.02 -5.87
CA HIS A 81 28.52 8.24 -6.11
C HIS A 81 28.57 7.78 -7.57
#